data_AF-A0A7S2EV63-F1
#
_entry.id   AF-A0A7S2EV63-F1
#
_cell.length_a   1.000
_cell.length_b   1.000
_cell.length_c   1.000
_cell.angle_alpha   90.00
_cell.angle_beta   90.00
_cell.angle_gamma   90.00
#
_symmetry.space_group_name_H-M   'P 1'
#
loop_
_entity.id
_entity.type
_entity.pdbx_description
1 polymer ?
#
loop_
_entity_poly.entity_id
_entity_poly.type
_entity_poly.pdbx_seq_one_letter_code
_entity_poly.pdbx_strand_id
1 'polypeptide(L)'
;MDCVRQGEEDGDLWNVVEERVPQLLVIHIQVPYEHPNVFKATKDGKGGEVTLYLKPSKRFLQELSGQRPKTPATKLFVNWCATCETDKTMRSRFKCMASVRNIEKHNLGMVKSYNGKPVLVTESGCAKWGVTEDGGVNYLEMSANVHAWSFMAKKGFVSLIPKFQEISLDVGITIEAKDDDEMPECILAAVCMNSMDCMNVPSIPTSLRSRPTPVECRTR
;
A
#
# COMPACT_ATOMS: atom_id res chain seq x y z
N MET A 1 -25.34 -27.15 3.05
CA MET A 1 -24.60 -26.73 1.84
C MET A 1 -23.26 -26.23 2.33
N ASP A 2 -22.25 -27.02 1.99
CA ASP A 2 -21.09 -27.28 2.83
C ASP A 2 -19.99 -26.23 2.68
N CYS A 3 -19.58 -25.63 3.81
CA CYS A 3 -18.46 -24.70 3.89
C CYS A 3 -17.24 -25.35 4.56
N VAL A 4 -17.00 -26.63 4.27
CA VAL A 4 -15.86 -27.40 4.79
C VAL A 4 -15.20 -28.10 3.60
N ARG A 5 -14.12 -27.49 3.06
CA ARG A 5 -13.06 -28.06 2.19
C ARG A 5 -12.27 -27.02 1.35
N GLN A 6 -12.19 -25.75 1.75
CA GLN A 6 -11.34 -24.76 1.04
C GLN A 6 -9.92 -24.58 1.62
N GLY A 7 -9.64 -25.16 2.80
CA GLY A 7 -8.34 -24.97 3.47
C GLY A 7 -7.19 -25.84 2.94
N GLU A 8 -7.47 -27.02 2.36
CA GLU A 8 -6.42 -27.94 1.89
C GLU A 8 -5.86 -27.56 0.51
N GLU A 9 -6.71 -27.17 -0.45
CA GLU A 9 -6.26 -26.81 -1.81
C GLU A 9 -5.38 -25.55 -1.85
N ASP A 10 -5.65 -24.58 -0.97
CA ASP A 10 -4.85 -23.34 -0.90
C ASP A 10 -3.47 -23.60 -0.27
N GLY A 11 -3.37 -24.57 0.66
CA GLY A 11 -2.10 -24.98 1.29
C GLY A 11 -1.08 -25.49 0.28
N ASP A 12 -1.53 -26.26 -0.71
CA ASP A 12 -0.66 -26.78 -1.78
C ASP A 12 -0.17 -25.68 -2.74
N LEU A 13 -0.95 -24.62 -2.95
CA LEU A 13 -0.54 -23.51 -3.82
C LEU A 13 0.59 -22.66 -3.21
N TRP A 14 0.65 -22.56 -1.88
CA TRP A 14 1.73 -21.85 -1.18
C TRP A 14 3.10 -22.53 -1.31
N ASN A 15 3.12 -23.85 -1.48
CA ASN A 15 4.35 -24.63 -1.65
C ASN A 15 5.06 -24.39 -3.01
N VAL A 16 4.42 -23.65 -3.93
CA VAL A 16 4.92 -23.40 -5.29
C VAL A 16 5.30 -21.93 -5.53
N VAL A 17 5.27 -21.10 -4.47
CA VAL A 17 5.59 -19.68 -4.60
C VAL A 17 7.10 -19.51 -4.79
N GLU A 18 7.50 -18.83 -5.87
CA GLU A 18 8.89 -18.44 -6.09
C GLU A 18 9.41 -17.71 -4.83
N GLU A 19 10.63 -18.01 -4.36
CA GLU A 19 11.24 -17.40 -3.14
C GLU A 19 11.21 -15.86 -3.12
N ARG A 20 10.95 -15.23 -4.27
CA ARG A 20 10.97 -13.79 -4.50
C ARG A 20 9.58 -13.15 -4.47
N VAL A 21 8.54 -13.88 -4.10
CA VAL A 21 7.16 -13.38 -3.94
C VAL A 21 6.71 -13.56 -2.49
N PRO A 22 6.15 -12.52 -1.84
CA PRO A 22 5.79 -12.59 -0.43
C PRO A 22 4.49 -13.37 -0.22
N GLN A 23 4.40 -14.11 0.88
CA GLN A 23 3.14 -14.67 1.38
C GLN A 23 2.20 -13.56 1.89
N LEU A 24 2.77 -12.44 2.34
CA LEU A 24 2.05 -11.27 2.81
C LEU A 24 2.69 -9.99 2.25
N LEU A 25 1.95 -9.24 1.43
CA LEU A 25 2.33 -7.88 1.06
C LEU A 25 1.73 -6.92 2.09
N VAL A 26 2.58 -6.21 2.82
CA VAL A 26 2.18 -5.19 3.78
C VAL A 26 2.33 -3.83 3.12
N ILE A 27 1.27 -3.02 3.14
CA ILE A 27 1.33 -1.64 2.64
C ILE A 27 1.09 -0.73 3.83
N HIS A 28 2.10 0.04 4.19
CA HIS A 28 2.12 0.84 5.40
C HIS A 28 2.27 2.33 5.06
N ILE A 29 1.25 3.12 5.36
CA ILE A 29 1.21 4.54 5.01
C ILE A 29 1.15 5.37 6.27
N GLN A 30 2.18 6.19 6.49
CA GLN A 30 2.22 7.16 7.57
C GLN A 30 1.57 8.46 7.09
N VAL A 31 0.56 8.94 7.81
CA VAL A 31 -0.29 10.04 7.38
C VAL A 31 -0.31 11.22 8.36
N PRO A 32 -0.19 12.48 7.90
CA PRO A 32 -0.18 13.66 8.76
C PRO A 32 -1.59 14.04 9.22
N TYR A 33 -1.72 14.55 10.45
CA TYR A 33 -2.94 15.19 10.95
C TYR A 33 -2.91 16.72 10.89
N GLU A 34 -1.71 17.29 10.84
CA GLU A 34 -1.52 18.74 10.88
C GLU A 34 -1.34 19.31 9.47
N HIS A 35 -1.92 20.49 9.23
CA HIS A 35 -1.72 21.20 7.97
C HIS A 35 -0.22 21.49 7.75
N PRO A 36 0.27 21.35 6.51
CA PRO A 36 1.66 21.62 6.22
C PRO A 36 1.98 23.11 6.42
N ASN A 37 3.15 23.40 6.99
CA ASN A 37 3.65 24.78 7.14
C ASN A 37 4.43 25.19 5.89
N VAL A 38 4.08 26.34 5.29
CA VAL A 38 4.72 26.86 4.07
C VAL A 38 6.19 27.23 4.32
N PHE A 39 6.54 27.66 5.53
CA PHE A 39 7.88 28.13 5.89
C PHE A 39 8.77 27.05 6.51
N LYS A 40 8.20 25.89 6.87
CA LYS A 40 8.94 24.77 7.46
C LYS A 40 8.42 23.44 6.93
N ALA A 41 9.09 22.94 5.90
CA ALA A 41 8.86 21.56 5.44
C ALA A 41 9.43 20.60 6.49
N THR A 42 8.55 19.83 7.13
CA THR A 42 8.93 18.71 8.02
C THR A 42 8.54 17.38 7.36
N LYS A 43 9.35 16.34 7.60
CA LYS A 43 9.10 14.94 7.19
C LYS A 43 8.58 14.07 8.36
N ASP A 44 8.34 14.69 9.51
CA ASP A 44 7.87 14.06 10.73
C ASP A 44 6.88 15.01 11.45
N GLY A 45 6.00 14.47 12.29
CA GLY A 45 5.00 15.23 13.04
C GLY A 45 3.82 14.38 13.50
N LYS A 46 2.80 15.01 14.09
CA LYS A 46 1.60 14.30 14.53
C LYS A 46 0.86 13.70 13.34
N GLY A 47 0.48 12.44 13.49
CA GLY A 47 -0.14 11.66 12.44
C GLY A 47 -0.68 10.34 12.95
N GLY A 48 -1.11 9.53 11.98
CA GLY A 48 -1.50 8.14 12.20
C GLY A 48 -0.92 7.26 11.11
N GLU A 49 -1.34 6.00 11.12
CA GLU A 49 -0.86 4.98 10.19
C GLU A 49 -2.04 4.24 9.58
N VAL A 50 -1.94 3.94 8.29
CA VAL A 50 -2.87 3.07 7.57
C VAL A 50 -2.08 1.87 7.08
N THR A 51 -2.43 0.69 7.57
CA THR A 51 -1.74 -0.55 7.21
C THR A 51 -2.71 -1.52 6.54
N LEU A 52 -2.37 -1.95 5.33
CA LEU A 52 -3.10 -2.96 4.57
C LEU A 52 -2.27 -4.25 4.54
N TYR A 53 -2.92 -5.36 4.88
CA TYR A 53 -2.36 -6.70 4.82
C TYR A 53 -2.97 -7.44 3.65
N LEU A 54 -2.18 -7.73 2.63
CA LEU A 54 -2.65 -8.29 1.37
C LEU A 54 -2.08 -9.69 1.15
N LYS A 55 -2.98 -10.64 0.86
CA LYS A 55 -2.60 -11.98 0.46
C LYS A 55 -2.73 -12.12 -1.07
N PRO A 56 -1.79 -12.82 -1.72
CA PRO A 56 -1.96 -13.38 -3.06
C PRO A 56 -3.36 -13.90 -3.35
N SER A 57 -3.90 -13.50 -4.51
CA SER A 57 -5.15 -14.09 -5.00
C SER A 57 -4.91 -15.49 -5.57
N LYS A 58 -5.93 -16.36 -5.54
CA LYS A 58 -5.88 -17.68 -6.21
C LYS A 58 -5.46 -17.56 -7.67
N ARG A 59 -5.97 -16.56 -8.37
CA ARG A 59 -5.58 -16.22 -9.74
C ARG A 59 -4.05 -16.09 -9.87
N PHE A 60 -3.46 -15.24 -9.04
CA PHE A 60 -2.02 -14.97 -9.06
C PHE A 60 -1.20 -16.22 -8.72
N LEU A 61 -1.59 -16.97 -7.67
CA LEU A 61 -0.93 -18.22 -7.29
C LEU A 61 -0.93 -19.26 -8.41
N GLN A 62 -2.04 -19.38 -9.15
CA GLN A 62 -2.13 -20.26 -10.33
C GLN A 62 -1.22 -19.84 -11.49
N GLU A 63 -0.91 -18.54 -11.63
CA GLU A 63 0.05 -18.06 -12.64
C GLU A 63 1.49 -18.35 -12.20
N LEU A 64 1.78 -18.28 -10.90
CA LEU A 64 3.08 -18.65 -10.36
C LEU A 64 3.35 -20.15 -10.44
N SER A 65 2.33 -20.98 -10.14
CA SER A 65 2.46 -22.44 -10.19
C SER A 65 2.49 -23.03 -11.60
N GLY A 66 2.30 -22.21 -12.64
CA GLY A 66 2.25 -22.65 -14.03
C GLY A 66 0.90 -23.28 -14.44
N GLN A 67 -0.08 -23.34 -13.55
CA GLN A 67 -1.43 -23.78 -13.89
C GLN A 67 -2.12 -22.85 -14.90
N ARG A 68 -1.66 -21.60 -15.00
CA ARG A 68 -2.15 -20.60 -15.95
C ARG A 68 -0.99 -19.76 -16.52
N PRO A 69 -1.09 -19.23 -17.75
CA PRO A 69 -0.06 -18.36 -18.29
C PRO A 69 0.11 -17.05 -17.49
N LYS A 70 1.36 -16.67 -17.18
CA LYS A 70 1.68 -15.41 -16.51
C LYS A 70 1.33 -14.22 -17.43
N THR A 71 0.58 -13.25 -16.88
CA THR A 71 0.30 -11.99 -17.58
C THR A 71 1.49 -11.01 -17.48
N PRO A 72 1.54 -9.95 -18.32
CA PRO A 72 2.53 -8.87 -18.17
C PRO A 72 2.57 -8.30 -16.75
N ALA A 73 1.40 -7.98 -16.17
CA ALA A 73 1.29 -7.48 -14.80
C ALA A 73 1.84 -8.46 -13.75
N THR A 74 1.62 -9.77 -13.94
CA THR A 74 2.18 -10.82 -13.06
C THR A 74 3.71 -10.78 -13.09
N LYS A 75 4.30 -10.73 -14.29
CA LYS A 75 5.76 -10.69 -14.47
C LYS A 75 6.34 -9.40 -13.87
N LEU A 76 5.70 -8.26 -14.12
CA LEU A 76 6.08 -6.96 -13.57
C LEU A 76 6.06 -6.99 -12.04
N PHE A 77 5.01 -7.53 -11.43
CA PHE A 77 4.90 -7.59 -9.97
C PHE A 77 5.92 -8.53 -9.33
N VAL A 78 6.18 -9.70 -9.94
CA VAL A 78 7.24 -10.62 -9.49
C VAL A 78 8.61 -9.94 -9.55
N ASN A 79 8.92 -9.27 -10.67
CA ASN A 79 10.17 -8.54 -10.82
C ASN A 79 10.29 -7.39 -9.80
N TRP A 80 9.19 -6.68 -9.55
CA TRP A 80 9.14 -5.63 -8.53
C TRP A 80 9.40 -6.19 -7.12
N CYS A 81 8.76 -7.29 -6.72
CA CYS A 81 9.00 -7.92 -5.41
C CYS A 81 10.48 -8.33 -5.24
N ALA A 82 11.09 -8.86 -6.30
CA ALA A 82 12.47 -9.31 -6.30
C ALA A 82 13.51 -8.18 -6.16
N THR A 83 13.18 -6.96 -6.57
CA THR A 83 14.18 -5.88 -6.75
C THR A 83 13.88 -4.61 -5.95
N CYS A 84 12.63 -4.37 -5.55
CA CYS A 84 12.22 -3.08 -4.96
C CYS A 84 12.93 -2.73 -3.64
N GLU A 85 13.43 -3.69 -2.86
CA GLU A 85 14.20 -3.38 -1.65
C GLU A 85 15.52 -2.66 -1.98
N THR A 86 16.23 -3.12 -3.03
CA THR A 86 17.59 -2.65 -3.36
C THR A 86 17.61 -1.65 -4.52
N ASP A 87 16.69 -1.76 -5.48
CA ASP A 87 16.59 -0.88 -6.64
C ASP A 87 15.53 0.22 -6.41
N LYS A 88 16.02 1.46 -6.23
CA LYS A 88 15.17 2.65 -6.08
C LYS A 88 14.30 2.92 -7.30
N THR A 89 14.79 2.62 -8.51
CA THR A 89 14.05 2.84 -9.75
C THR A 89 12.84 1.92 -9.82
N MET A 90 13.03 0.63 -9.55
CA MET A 90 11.93 -0.33 -9.46
C MET A 90 10.99 -0.01 -8.31
N ARG A 91 11.51 0.30 -7.12
CA ARG A 91 10.69 0.70 -5.98
C ARG A 91 9.77 1.87 -6.29
N SER A 92 10.29 2.90 -6.96
CA SER A 92 9.57 4.13 -7.29
C SER A 92 8.39 3.94 -8.24
N ARG A 93 8.28 2.76 -8.88
CA ARG A 93 7.13 2.37 -9.72
C ARG A 93 5.87 2.06 -8.91
N PHE A 94 5.96 1.94 -7.58
CA PHE A 94 4.77 1.75 -6.74
C PHE A 94 3.85 2.98 -6.83
N LYS A 95 2.59 2.75 -7.22
CA LYS A 95 1.62 3.79 -7.54
C LYS A 95 0.34 3.60 -6.73
N CYS A 96 -0.13 4.68 -6.12
CA CYS A 96 -1.39 4.73 -5.39
C CYS A 96 -2.36 5.67 -6.09
N MET A 97 -3.65 5.34 -6.09
CA MET A 97 -4.74 6.17 -6.58
C MET A 97 -5.77 6.29 -5.48
N ALA A 98 -6.24 7.50 -5.20
CA ALA A 98 -7.27 7.75 -4.20
C ALA A 98 -8.44 8.47 -4.88
N SER A 99 -9.65 7.92 -4.76
CA SER A 99 -10.86 8.46 -5.37
C SER A 99 -11.99 8.53 -4.35
N VAL A 100 -12.49 9.73 -4.11
CA VAL A 100 -13.72 9.97 -3.35
C VAL A 100 -14.90 9.76 -4.28
N ARG A 101 -15.69 8.71 -4.08
CA ARG A 101 -16.84 8.36 -4.94
C ARG A 101 -17.93 9.43 -4.91
N ASN A 102 -18.22 9.94 -3.72
CA ASN A 102 -19.26 10.93 -3.47
C ASN A 102 -18.72 12.37 -3.43
N ILE A 103 -17.65 12.65 -4.20
CA ILE A 103 -16.93 13.93 -4.13
C ILE A 103 -17.81 15.15 -4.37
N GLU A 104 -18.83 15.04 -5.23
CA GLU A 104 -19.76 16.13 -5.56
C GLU A 104 -20.63 16.57 -4.37
N LYS A 105 -20.77 15.72 -3.34
CA LYS A 105 -21.51 16.06 -2.11
C LYS A 105 -20.67 16.90 -1.13
N HIS A 106 -19.39 17.10 -1.41
CA HIS A 106 -18.42 17.69 -0.49
C HIS A 106 -17.69 18.87 -1.14
N ASN A 107 -17.49 19.95 -0.38
CA ASN A 107 -16.69 21.09 -0.85
C ASN A 107 -15.18 20.83 -0.68
N LEU A 108 -14.63 19.95 -1.52
CA LEU A 108 -13.25 19.47 -1.41
C LEU A 108 -12.24 20.26 -2.27
N GLY A 109 -12.65 21.42 -2.82
CA GLY A 109 -11.77 22.40 -3.48
C GLY A 109 -10.72 21.76 -4.41
N MET A 110 -9.44 21.92 -4.06
CA MET A 110 -8.34 21.38 -4.86
C MET A 110 -8.34 19.86 -4.97
N VAL A 111 -8.82 19.11 -3.98
CA VAL A 111 -8.83 17.63 -4.03
C VAL A 111 -9.70 17.14 -5.19
N LYS A 112 -10.74 17.89 -5.56
CA LYS A 112 -11.59 17.57 -6.71
C LYS A 112 -10.82 17.50 -8.02
N SER A 113 -9.83 18.36 -8.24
CA SER A 113 -9.02 18.33 -9.48
C SER A 113 -7.96 17.21 -9.49
N TYR A 114 -7.72 16.54 -8.36
CA TYR A 114 -6.80 15.42 -8.22
C TYR A 114 -7.49 14.08 -7.93
N ASN A 115 -8.83 14.06 -7.88
CA ASN A 115 -9.60 12.86 -7.53
C ASN A 115 -9.34 11.73 -8.54
N GLY A 116 -8.91 10.57 -8.05
CA GLY A 116 -8.56 9.41 -8.88
C GLY A 116 -7.26 9.55 -9.66
N LYS A 117 -6.52 10.66 -9.55
CA LYS A 117 -5.22 10.79 -10.21
C LYS A 117 -4.17 9.92 -9.48
N PRO A 118 -3.32 9.20 -10.23
CA PRO A 118 -2.28 8.40 -9.63
C PRO A 118 -1.18 9.27 -9.00
N VAL A 119 -0.61 8.76 -7.91
CA VAL A 119 0.53 9.31 -7.19
C VAL A 119 1.60 8.23 -7.09
N LEU A 120 2.80 8.53 -7.59
CA LEU A 120 3.97 7.67 -7.44
C LEU A 120 4.58 7.85 -6.05
N VAL A 121 4.91 6.74 -5.40
CA VAL A 121 5.63 6.75 -4.12
C VAL A 121 7.12 6.62 -4.43
N THR A 122 7.76 7.77 -4.65
CA THR A 122 9.18 7.85 -5.02
C THR A 122 10.08 7.88 -3.77
N GLU A 123 10.57 9.07 -3.38
CA GLU A 123 11.54 9.24 -2.28
C GLU A 123 10.96 8.97 -0.90
N SER A 124 9.63 8.99 -0.77
CA SER A 124 8.92 8.68 0.47
C SER A 124 8.70 7.18 0.68
N GLY A 125 9.10 6.35 -0.29
CA GLY A 125 8.86 4.92 -0.32
C GLY A 125 10.05 4.09 0.16
N CYS A 126 9.79 3.13 1.05
CA CYS A 126 10.77 2.12 1.45
C CYS A 126 10.15 0.73 1.33
N ALA A 127 10.88 -0.22 0.73
CA ALA A 127 10.47 -1.61 0.64
C ALA A 127 11.42 -2.46 1.49
N LYS A 128 10.87 -3.38 2.27
CA LYS A 128 11.67 -4.24 3.15
C LYS A 128 11.10 -5.65 3.23
N TRP A 129 11.93 -6.65 2.93
CA TRP A 129 11.62 -8.04 3.21
C TRP A 129 11.81 -8.38 4.69
N GLY A 130 10.95 -9.24 5.20
CA GLY A 130 11.02 -9.76 6.56
C GLY A 130 10.34 -11.12 6.68
N VAL A 131 10.44 -11.69 7.87
CA VAL A 131 9.76 -12.92 8.27
C VAL A 131 9.12 -12.66 9.63
N THR A 132 7.92 -13.20 9.88
CA THR A 132 7.27 -13.12 11.19
C THR A 132 8.14 -13.75 12.28
N GLU A 133 7.94 -13.34 13.54
CA GLU A 133 8.78 -13.78 14.67
C GLU A 133 8.77 -15.31 14.87
N ASP A 134 7.67 -15.98 14.53
CA ASP A 134 7.52 -17.43 14.55
C ASP A 134 8.17 -18.13 13.34
N GLY A 135 8.76 -17.38 12.42
CA GLY A 135 9.38 -17.88 11.19
C GLY A 135 8.38 -18.34 10.12
N GLY A 136 7.07 -18.19 10.36
CA GLY A 136 6.04 -18.86 9.58
C GLY A 136 5.61 -18.16 8.30
N VAL A 137 5.80 -16.84 8.19
CA VAL A 137 5.32 -16.04 7.06
C VAL A 137 6.40 -15.08 6.59
N ASN A 138 6.83 -15.20 5.34
CA ASN A 138 7.62 -14.16 4.70
C ASN A 138 6.72 -13.00 4.23
N TYR A 139 7.20 -11.78 4.42
CA TYR A 139 6.46 -10.60 4.02
C TYR A 139 7.36 -9.58 3.33
N LEU A 140 6.74 -8.79 2.47
CA LEU A 140 7.34 -7.60 1.88
C LEU A 140 6.52 -6.41 2.35
N GLU A 141 7.15 -5.49 3.07
CA GLU A 141 6.53 -4.24 3.47
C GLU A 141 6.90 -3.14 2.49
N MET A 142 5.90 -2.53 1.85
CA MET A 142 6.05 -1.26 1.13
C MET A 142 5.47 -0.15 2.01
N SER A 143 6.36 0.69 2.52
CA SER A 143 5.99 1.84 3.34
C SER A 143 6.02 3.14 2.55
N ALA A 144 5.15 4.09 2.89
CA ALA A 144 5.08 5.42 2.31
C ALA A 144 4.90 6.48 3.41
N ASN A 145 5.81 7.45 3.48
CA ASN A 145 5.69 8.57 4.42
C ASN A 145 5.06 9.81 3.76
N VAL A 146 3.77 10.04 4.01
CA VAL A 146 3.04 11.20 3.48
C VAL A 146 3.51 12.52 4.10
N HIS A 147 4.13 12.51 5.29
CA HIS A 147 4.76 13.72 5.83
C HIS A 147 5.88 14.24 4.92
N ALA A 148 6.54 13.36 4.17
CA ALA A 148 7.58 13.74 3.21
C ALA A 148 7.03 14.20 1.84
N TRP A 149 5.72 14.14 1.61
CA TRP A 149 5.13 14.53 0.32
C TRP A 149 5.11 16.05 0.10
N SER A 150 4.78 16.45 -1.12
CA SER A 150 4.65 17.86 -1.49
C SER A 150 3.60 18.57 -0.64
N PHE A 151 3.77 19.90 -0.47
CA PHE A 151 2.85 20.73 0.29
C PHE A 151 1.39 20.58 -0.18
N MET A 152 1.17 20.54 -1.49
CA MET A 152 -0.16 20.38 -2.09
C MET A 152 -0.78 19.02 -1.76
N ALA A 153 -0.01 17.94 -1.83
CA ALA A 153 -0.49 16.60 -1.53
C ALA A 153 -0.86 16.45 -0.04
N LYS A 154 0.00 16.97 0.86
CA LYS A 154 -0.30 17.02 2.30
C LYS A 154 -1.54 17.86 2.60
N LYS A 155 -1.66 19.04 2.01
CA LYS A 155 -2.81 19.93 2.19
C LYS A 155 -4.10 19.24 1.73
N GLY A 156 -4.06 18.57 0.58
CA GLY A 156 -5.18 17.79 0.07
C GLY A 156 -5.59 16.67 1.02
N PHE A 157 -4.64 15.85 1.47
CA PHE A 157 -4.91 14.77 2.43
C PHE A 157 -5.52 15.30 3.74
N VAL A 158 -4.91 16.29 4.38
CA VAL A 158 -5.39 16.84 5.65
C VAL A 158 -6.79 17.44 5.52
N SER A 159 -7.14 18.00 4.35
CA SER A 159 -8.50 18.52 4.09
C SER A 159 -9.58 17.43 4.02
N LEU A 160 -9.21 16.16 3.78
CA LEU A 160 -10.13 15.03 3.79
C LEU A 160 -10.43 14.51 5.19
N ILE A 161 -9.53 14.74 6.17
CA ILE A 161 -9.64 14.16 7.52
C ILE A 161 -10.98 14.49 8.18
N PRO A 162 -11.46 15.75 8.21
CA PRO A 162 -12.74 16.08 8.83
C PRO A 162 -13.95 15.47 8.11
N LYS A 163 -13.75 14.93 6.90
CA LYS A 163 -14.79 14.39 6.03
C LYS A 163 -14.78 12.87 5.96
N PHE A 164 -13.83 12.18 6.58
CA PHE A 164 -13.68 10.72 6.53
C PHE A 164 -14.93 9.92 6.96
N GLN A 165 -15.76 10.48 7.86
CA GLN A 165 -17.04 9.85 8.23
C GLN A 165 -18.13 9.96 7.16
N GLU A 166 -18.05 10.95 6.28
CA GLU A 166 -19.06 11.27 5.27
C GLU A 166 -18.64 10.86 3.85
N ILE A 167 -17.35 10.60 3.61
CA ILE A 167 -16.82 10.23 2.30
C ILE A 167 -16.72 8.71 2.12
N SER A 168 -16.86 8.30 0.86
CA SER A 168 -16.52 6.96 0.38
C SER A 168 -15.23 7.04 -0.41
N LEU A 169 -14.14 6.55 0.18
CA LEU A 169 -12.80 6.66 -0.37
C LEU A 169 -12.35 5.30 -0.93
N ASP A 170 -12.16 5.24 -2.24
CA ASP A 170 -11.48 4.13 -2.90
C ASP A 170 -9.98 4.39 -2.96
N VAL A 171 -9.19 3.40 -2.58
CA VAL A 171 -7.74 3.40 -2.75
C VAL A 171 -7.35 2.20 -3.62
N GLY A 172 -6.73 2.49 -4.76
CA GLY A 172 -6.21 1.51 -5.70
C GLY A 172 -4.68 1.55 -5.76
N ILE A 173 -4.06 0.40 -5.90
CA ILE A 173 -2.61 0.25 -5.85
C ILE A 173 -2.17 -0.58 -7.06
N THR A 174 -1.10 -0.14 -7.72
CA THR A 174 -0.49 -0.84 -8.86
C THR A 174 1.02 -0.63 -8.88
N ILE A 175 1.72 -1.42 -9.69
CA ILE A 175 3.09 -1.12 -10.14
C ILE A 175 3.00 -0.49 -11.52
N GLU A 176 3.72 0.61 -11.70
CA GLU A 176 3.83 1.32 -12.98
C GLU A 176 4.59 0.48 -14.02
N ALA A 177 3.93 0.17 -15.12
CA ALA A 177 4.58 -0.33 -16.34
C ALA A 177 5.25 0.84 -17.07
N LYS A 178 6.48 0.62 -17.53
CA LYS A 178 7.26 1.59 -18.31
C LYS A 178 7.55 1.12 -19.73
N ASP A 179 7.62 -0.18 -19.92
CA ASP A 179 7.92 -0.80 -21.20
C ASP A 179 6.68 -1.50 -21.80
N ASP A 180 6.63 -1.64 -23.13
CA ASP A 180 5.47 -2.20 -23.83
C ASP A 180 5.17 -3.66 -23.45
N ASP A 181 6.20 -4.44 -23.11
CA ASP A 181 6.07 -5.83 -22.67
C ASP A 181 5.60 -5.97 -21.21
N GLU A 182 5.66 -4.88 -20.43
CA GLU A 182 5.10 -4.78 -19.09
C GLU A 182 3.60 -4.41 -19.11
N MET A 183 3.08 -3.97 -20.27
CA MET A 183 1.69 -3.56 -20.42
C MET A 183 0.74 -4.72 -20.82
N PRO A 184 -0.53 -4.69 -20.37
CA PRO A 184 -1.10 -3.73 -19.44
C PRO A 184 -0.69 -4.00 -17.98
N GLU A 185 -0.35 -2.95 -17.23
CA GLU A 185 -0.33 -3.01 -15.76
C GLU A 185 -1.74 -3.27 -15.21
N CYS A 186 -1.84 -3.86 -14.02
CA CYS A 186 -3.13 -4.20 -13.40
C CYS A 186 -3.15 -3.79 -11.93
N ILE A 187 -4.34 -3.44 -11.42
CA ILE A 187 -4.56 -3.19 -10.00
C ILE A 187 -4.14 -4.42 -9.19
N LEU A 188 -3.22 -4.20 -8.25
CA LEU A 188 -2.76 -5.20 -7.28
C LEU A 188 -3.75 -5.33 -6.12
N ALA A 189 -4.22 -4.19 -5.63
CA ALA A 189 -5.17 -4.12 -4.53
C ALA A 189 -6.08 -2.90 -4.70
N ALA A 190 -7.34 -3.08 -4.31
CA ALA A 190 -8.31 -2.01 -4.20
C ALA A 190 -9.05 -2.16 -2.89
N VAL A 191 -9.10 -1.10 -2.10
CA VAL A 191 -9.84 -1.05 -0.84
C VAL A 191 -10.82 0.11 -0.87
N CYS A 192 -12.01 -0.11 -0.33
CA CYS A 192 -13.02 0.92 -0.16
C CYS A 192 -13.13 1.22 1.33
N MET A 193 -12.78 2.44 1.71
CA MET A 193 -12.89 2.94 3.07
C MET A 193 -14.10 3.86 3.15
N ASN A 194 -15.09 3.46 3.93
CA ASN A 194 -16.33 4.21 4.11
C ASN A 194 -16.49 4.60 5.56
N SER A 195 -16.98 5.82 5.78
CA SER A 195 -17.42 6.29 7.09
C SER A 195 -16.42 6.04 8.22
N MET A 196 -15.15 6.34 7.95
CA MET A 196 -14.08 6.14 8.92
C MET A 196 -14.19 7.19 10.03
N ASP A 197 -14.44 6.72 11.25
CA ASP A 197 -14.35 7.55 12.44
C ASP A 197 -12.90 7.58 12.97
N CYS A 198 -12.10 8.48 12.41
CA CYS A 198 -10.69 8.63 12.80
C CYS A 198 -10.49 9.14 14.23
N MET A 199 -11.55 9.57 14.92
CA MET A 199 -11.49 9.95 16.34
C MET A 199 -11.78 8.77 17.28
N ASN A 200 -12.42 7.71 16.78
CA ASN A 200 -12.76 6.49 17.52
C ASN A 200 -12.13 5.24 16.88
N VAL A 201 -10.92 5.37 16.32
CA VAL A 201 -10.15 4.20 15.86
C VAL A 201 -9.67 3.39 17.07
N PRO A 202 -9.75 2.05 17.03
CA PRO A 202 -9.12 1.21 18.05
C PRO A 202 -7.65 1.59 18.13
N SER A 203 -7.19 2.00 19.32
CA SER A 203 -5.78 2.25 19.52
C SER A 203 -5.04 0.92 19.34
N ILE A 204 -3.91 0.89 18.63
CA ILE A 204 -3.06 -0.30 18.57
C ILE A 204 -2.82 -0.75 20.02
N PRO A 205 -3.17 -1.99 20.39
CA PRO A 205 -2.97 -2.50 21.74
C PRO A 205 -1.53 -2.25 22.19
N THR A 206 -1.33 -1.81 23.43
CA THR A 206 0.02 -1.49 23.95
C THR A 206 0.98 -2.67 23.83
N SER A 207 0.47 -3.90 23.83
CA SER A 207 1.24 -5.14 23.59
C SER A 207 1.81 -5.27 22.16
N LEU A 208 1.16 -4.66 21.17
CA LEU A 208 1.58 -4.65 19.76
C LEU A 208 2.40 -3.40 19.41
N ARG A 209 2.47 -2.43 20.31
CA ARG A 209 3.40 -1.30 20.19
C ARG A 209 4.78 -1.82 20.56
N SER A 210 5.54 -2.35 19.60
CA SER A 210 6.96 -2.60 19.81
C SER A 210 7.60 -1.30 20.32
N ARG A 211 8.50 -1.39 21.31
CA ARG A 211 9.37 -0.24 21.62
C ARG A 211 10.01 0.21 20.30
N PRO A 212 10.08 1.51 19.99
CA PRO A 212 10.78 1.96 18.80
C PRO A 212 12.22 1.47 18.92
N THR A 213 12.55 0.36 18.27
CA THR A 213 13.91 0.12 17.84
C THR A 213 14.22 1.28 16.92
N PRO A 214 15.26 2.08 17.18
CA PRO A 214 15.68 3.11 16.26
C PRO A 214 16.00 2.42 14.94
N VAL A 215 15.06 2.42 14.00
CA VAL A 215 15.37 2.11 12.62
C VAL A 215 16.02 3.38 12.11
N GLU A 216 17.32 3.53 12.36
CA GLU A 216 18.12 4.46 11.58
C GLU A 216 17.95 4.02 10.13
N CYS A 217 17.06 4.69 9.40
CA CYS A 217 17.07 4.68 7.95
C CYS A 217 18.36 5.40 7.57
N ARG A 218 19.48 4.70 7.63
CA ARG A 218 20.78 5.20 7.22
C ARG A 218 20.69 5.45 5.73
N THR A 219 20.42 6.70 5.38
CA THR A 219 20.79 7.24 4.08
C THR A 219 22.30 7.10 3.96
N ARG A 220 22.75 6.05 3.27
CA ARG A 220 24.00 6.10 2.53
C ARG A 220 23.69 6.64 1.13
#